data_AF-A0ABD1F9F6-F1
#
_entry.id   AF-A0ABD1F9F6-F1
#
_cell.length_a   1.000
_cell.length_b   1.000
_cell.length_c   1.000
_cell.angle_alpha   90.00
_cell.angle_beta   90.00
_cell.angle_gamma   90.00
#
_symmetry.space_group_name_H-M   'P 1'
#
loop_
_entity.id
_entity.type
_entity.pdbx_description
1 polymer ?
#
loop_
_entity_poly.entity_id
_entity_poly.type
_entity_poly.pdbx_seq_one_letter_code
_entity_poly.pdbx_strand_id
1 'polypeptide(L)'
;MLSYQILNNVKTSVRGAIHSRNVGILAPCLQKATDPIQQLFIDKIREYKQKSNNGKDLVDPTPELQKELKQELEKVSKQFGGGAGVDMTKFPELKFQDPVIDPINLEK
;
A
#
# COMPACT_ATOMS: atom_id res chain seq x y z
N MET A 1 52.58 -24.01 -31.19
CA MET A 1 51.25 -23.41 -31.52
C MET A 1 50.29 -23.53 -30.34
N LEU A 2 50.05 -24.74 -29.80
CA LEU A 2 49.11 -24.97 -28.69
C LEU A 2 49.54 -24.33 -27.36
N SER A 3 50.82 -24.35 -27.02
CA SER A 3 51.37 -23.75 -25.79
C SER A 3 51.18 -22.23 -25.72
N TYR A 4 51.30 -21.53 -26.85
CA TYR A 4 51.11 -20.09 -26.95
C TYR A 4 49.64 -19.69 -26.77
N GLN A 5 48.72 -20.49 -27.29
CA GLN A 5 47.28 -20.30 -27.08
C GLN A 5 46.89 -20.50 -25.62
N ILE A 6 47.44 -21.54 -24.97
CA ILE A 6 47.21 -21.80 -23.54
C ILE A 6 47.74 -20.64 -22.69
N LEU A 7 48.96 -20.16 -22.94
CA LEU A 7 49.55 -19.04 -22.21
C LEU A 7 48.78 -17.73 -22.40
N ASN A 8 48.30 -17.44 -23.61
CA ASN A 8 47.48 -16.25 -23.86
C ASN A 8 46.12 -16.32 -23.17
N ASN A 9 45.47 -17.49 -23.17
CA ASN A 9 44.21 -17.68 -22.46
C ASN A 9 44.40 -17.54 -20.94
N VAL A 10 45.46 -18.12 -20.37
CA VAL A 10 45.80 -17.96 -18.95
C VAL A 10 46.08 -16.49 -18.62
N LYS A 11 46.87 -15.79 -19.44
CA LYS A 11 47.16 -14.35 -19.23
C LYS A 11 45.89 -13.49 -19.26
N THR A 12 44.93 -13.84 -20.12
CA THR A 12 43.65 -13.12 -20.26
C THR A 12 42.73 -13.40 -19.08
N SER A 13 42.60 -14.66 -18.64
CA SER A 13 41.84 -15.04 -17.44
C SER A 13 42.43 -14.44 -16.16
N VAL A 14 43.75 -14.42 -16.02
CA VAL A 14 44.44 -13.80 -14.87
C VAL A 14 44.30 -12.28 -14.88
N ARG A 15 44.34 -11.63 -16.05
CA ARG A 15 44.01 -10.20 -16.17
C ARG A 15 42.57 -9.89 -15.80
N GLY A 16 41.61 -10.71 -16.25
CA GLY A 16 40.20 -10.56 -15.89
C GLY A 16 39.94 -10.73 -14.39
N ALA A 17 40.60 -11.69 -13.75
CA ALA A 17 40.44 -11.95 -12.32
C ALA A 17 41.14 -10.92 -11.42
N ILE A 18 42.30 -10.38 -11.82
CA ILE A 18 43.10 -9.45 -11.00
C ILE A 18 42.78 -7.98 -11.30
N HIS A 19 42.43 -7.63 -12.54
CA HIS A 19 42.19 -6.24 -12.98
C HIS A 19 40.72 -5.91 -13.20
N SER A 20 39.78 -6.78 -12.82
CA SER A 20 38.36 -6.41 -12.78
C SER A 20 38.17 -5.32 -11.72
N ARG A 21 37.61 -4.16 -12.11
CA ARG A 21 37.19 -3.14 -11.14
C ARG A 21 36.12 -3.75 -10.25
N ASN A 22 36.47 -4.08 -9.01
CA ASN A 22 35.55 -4.68 -8.07
C ASN A 22 34.67 -3.58 -7.43
N VAL A 23 33.67 -3.10 -8.19
CA VAL A 23 32.75 -2.03 -7.76
C VAL A 23 31.97 -2.43 -6.49
N GLY A 24 31.85 -3.74 -6.22
CA GLY A 24 31.26 -4.26 -4.99
C GLY A 24 32.01 -3.86 -3.72
N ILE A 25 33.32 -3.59 -3.78
CA ILE A 25 34.10 -3.11 -2.63
C ILE A 25 33.68 -1.68 -2.23
N LEU A 26 33.21 -0.88 -3.20
CA LEU A 26 32.72 0.48 -2.96
C LEU A 26 31.24 0.51 -2.56
N ALA A 27 30.52 -0.61 -2.62
CA ALA A 27 29.10 -0.67 -2.31
C ALA A 27 28.76 -0.17 -0.89
N PRO A 28 29.52 -0.50 0.18
CA PRO A 28 29.26 0.06 1.52
C PRO A 28 29.47 1.58 1.60
N CYS A 29 30.39 2.14 0.81
CA CYS A 29 30.65 3.58 0.74
C CYS A 29 29.54 4.31 -0.03
N LEU A 30 28.98 3.68 -1.07
CA LEU A 30 27.88 4.20 -1.90
C LEU A 30 26.49 4.01 -1.27
N GLN A 31 26.38 3.25 -0.18
CA GLN A 31 25.12 3.11 0.58
C GLN A 31 24.70 4.40 1.27
N LYS A 32 25.66 5.30 1.54
CA LYS A 32 25.40 6.60 2.15
C LYS A 32 25.34 7.64 1.03
N ALA A 33 24.30 8.45 1.02
CA ALA A 33 24.23 9.55 0.09
C ALA A 33 25.29 10.61 0.47
N THR A 34 26.01 11.13 -0.52
CA THR A 34 27.05 12.15 -0.30
C THR A 34 26.45 13.48 0.20
N ASP A 35 25.21 13.77 -0.19
CA ASP A 35 24.46 14.95 0.23
C ASP A 35 23.54 14.62 1.43
N PRO A 36 23.63 15.38 2.54
CA PRO A 36 22.71 15.27 3.67
C PRO A 36 21.22 15.28 3.29
N ILE A 37 20.81 16.03 2.26
CA ILE A 37 19.40 16.11 1.84
C ILE A 37 18.94 14.78 1.22
N GLN A 38 19.79 14.17 0.39
CA GLN A 38 19.51 12.88 -0.22
C GLN A 38 19.44 11.77 0.84
N GLN A 39 20.29 11.86 1.87
CA GLN A 39 20.24 10.95 3.00
C GLN A 39 18.90 11.07 3.75
N LEU A 40 18.44 12.28 4.04
CA LEU A 40 17.13 12.52 4.67
C LEU A 40 15.97 11.97 3.83
N PHE A 41 16.03 12.12 2.51
CA PHE A 41 15.02 11.57 1.61
C PHE A 41 14.95 10.04 1.69
N ILE A 42 16.11 9.37 1.62
CA ILE A 42 16.19 7.90 1.76
C ILE A 42 15.68 7.46 3.13
N ASP A 43 16.05 8.17 4.19
CA ASP A 43 15.63 7.85 5.55
C ASP A 43 14.10 7.99 5.70
N LYS A 44 13.50 9.01 5.10
CA LYS A 44 12.04 9.17 5.07
C LYS A 44 11.31 8.10 4.26
N ILE A 45 11.88 7.64 3.15
CA ILE A 45 11.34 6.49 2.39
C ILE A 45 11.37 5.23 3.25
N ARG A 46 12.48 4.97 3.96
CA ARG A 46 12.63 3.80 4.83
C ARG A 46 11.68 3.86 6.01
N GLU A 47 11.54 5.02 6.64
CA GLU A 47 10.60 5.27 7.73
C GLU A 47 9.15 5.02 7.27
N TYR A 48 8.76 5.57 6.11
CA TYR A 48 7.45 5.32 5.53
C TYR A 48 7.22 3.84 5.24
N LYS A 49 8.19 3.14 4.64
CA LYS A 49 8.07 1.71 4.33
C LYS A 49 7.87 0.85 5.59
N GLN A 50 8.49 1.23 6.71
CA GLN A 50 8.31 0.54 7.98
C GLN A 50 6.92 0.82 8.58
N LYS A 51 6.48 2.08 8.53
CA LYS A 51 5.19 2.52 9.10
C LYS A 51 3.98 2.15 8.27
N SER A 52 4.11 2.01 6.96
CA SER A 52 2.97 1.87 6.05
C SER A 52 2.22 0.55 6.21
N ASN A 53 2.82 -0.48 6.81
CA ASN A 53 2.20 -1.80 7.03
C ASN A 53 1.39 -2.33 5.82
N ASN A 54 1.86 -2.02 4.60
CA ASN A 54 1.17 -2.31 3.33
C ASN A 54 -0.29 -1.82 3.24
N GLY A 55 -0.65 -0.76 3.98
CA GLY A 55 -1.98 -0.12 3.94
C GLY A 55 -3.10 -0.97 4.53
N LYS A 56 -2.79 -2.01 5.31
CA LYS A 56 -3.81 -2.89 5.91
C LYS A 56 -4.50 -2.26 7.10
N ASP A 57 -3.72 -1.56 7.92
CA ASP A 57 -4.18 -0.93 9.15
C ASP A 57 -3.79 0.55 9.16
N LEU A 58 -4.42 1.30 10.06
CA LEU A 58 -4.02 2.67 10.34
C LEU A 58 -2.56 2.69 10.81
N VAL A 59 -1.81 3.70 10.37
CA VAL A 59 -0.44 3.93 10.83
C VAL A 59 -0.49 4.35 12.29
N ASP A 60 0.28 3.65 13.15
CA ASP A 60 0.40 3.91 14.58
C ASP A 60 -0.96 4.11 15.30
N PRO A 61 -1.84 3.09 15.32
CA PRO A 61 -3.19 3.26 15.82
C PRO A 61 -3.20 3.40 17.35
N THR A 62 -3.66 4.55 17.85
CA THR A 62 -3.98 4.70 19.27
C THR A 62 -5.35 4.10 19.58
N PRO A 63 -5.58 3.56 20.79
CA PRO A 63 -6.89 3.04 21.18
C PRO A 63 -8.02 4.08 21.08
N GLU A 64 -7.68 5.35 21.28
CA GLU A 64 -8.61 6.48 21.15
C GLU A 64 -9.05 6.67 19.69
N LEU A 65 -8.12 6.68 18.74
CA LEU A 65 -8.42 6.83 17.32
C LEU A 65 -9.26 5.65 16.80
N GLN A 66 -8.95 4.42 17.21
CA GLN A 66 -9.78 3.26 16.85
C GLN A 66 -11.20 3.36 17.40
N LYS A 67 -11.37 3.93 18.59
CA LYS A 67 -12.70 4.16 19.18
C LYS A 67 -13.46 5.24 18.41
N GLU A 68 -12.80 6.34 18.07
CA GLU A 68 -13.36 7.41 17.24
C GLU A 68 -13.79 6.88 15.87
N LEU A 69 -12.94 6.11 15.19
CA LEU A 69 -13.27 5.48 13.90
C LEU A 69 -14.54 4.63 14.00
N LYS A 70 -14.65 3.79 15.04
CA LYS A 70 -15.84 2.96 15.24
C LYS A 70 -17.09 3.80 15.51
N GLN A 71 -16.97 4.87 16.28
CA GLN A 71 -18.07 5.78 16.58
C GLN A 71 -18.55 6.51 15.32
N GLU A 72 -17.64 7.02 14.50
CA GLU A 72 -17.98 7.68 13.24
C GLU A 72 -18.64 6.73 12.25
N LEU A 73 -18.12 5.50 12.13
CA LEU A 73 -18.73 4.46 11.30
C LEU A 73 -20.15 4.10 11.77
N GLU A 74 -20.39 4.06 13.08
CA GLU A 74 -21.73 3.82 13.64
C GLU A 74 -22.70 4.98 13.39
N LYS A 75 -22.22 6.24 13.46
CA LYS A 75 -23.05 7.40 13.11
C LYS A 75 -23.47 7.37 11.65
N VAL A 76 -22.51 7.08 10.75
CA VAL A 76 -22.77 6.97 9.32
C VAL A 76 -23.75 5.82 9.05
N SER A 77 -23.56 4.65 9.67
CA SER A 77 -24.44 3.51 9.45
C SER A 77 -25.89 3.79 9.88
N LYS A 78 -26.08 4.48 11.01
CA LYS A 78 -27.41 4.93 11.46
C LYS A 78 -28.04 5.94 10.50
N GLN A 79 -27.27 6.89 9.99
CA GLN A 79 -27.78 7.94 9.11
C GLN A 79 -28.23 7.40 7.75
N PHE A 80 -27.53 6.40 7.22
CA PHE A 80 -27.81 5.84 5.88
C PHE A 80 -28.54 4.48 5.92
N GLY A 81 -29.09 4.10 7.07
CA GLY A 81 -29.90 2.88 7.19
C GLY A 81 -29.11 1.56 7.16
N GLY A 82 -27.78 1.61 7.20
CA GLY A 82 -26.88 0.44 7.24
C GLY A 82 -26.71 -0.17 8.63
N GLY A 83 -27.79 -0.27 9.40
CA GLY A 83 -27.77 -0.79 10.77
C GLY A 83 -27.38 -2.27 10.86
N ALA A 84 -27.33 -2.80 12.09
CA ALA A 84 -27.01 -4.20 12.34
C ALA A 84 -27.95 -5.14 11.57
N GLY A 85 -27.39 -5.95 10.67
CA GLY A 85 -28.14 -6.91 9.84
C GLY A 85 -28.53 -6.40 8.44
N VAL A 86 -28.26 -5.12 8.12
CA VAL A 86 -28.50 -4.58 6.77
C VAL A 86 -27.23 -4.73 5.93
N ASP A 87 -27.30 -5.55 4.89
CA ASP A 87 -26.22 -5.73 3.94
C ASP A 87 -26.20 -4.58 2.93
N MET A 88 -25.33 -3.59 3.17
CA MET A 88 -25.17 -2.41 2.31
C MET A 88 -24.63 -2.72 0.91
N THR A 89 -24.18 -3.95 0.66
CA THR A 89 -23.76 -4.39 -0.68
C THR A 89 -24.93 -4.83 -1.54
N LYS A 90 -26.09 -5.12 -0.92
CA LYS A 90 -27.30 -5.54 -1.62
C LYS A 90 -28.22 -4.36 -1.87
N PHE A 91 -28.80 -4.34 -3.06
CA PHE A 91 -29.80 -3.35 -3.40
C PHE A 91 -31.10 -3.56 -2.58
N PRO A 92 -31.80 -2.50 -2.15
CA PRO A 92 -33.03 -2.64 -1.37
C PRO A 92 -34.17 -3.31 -2.14
N GLU A 93 -34.95 -4.14 -1.46
CA GLU A 93 -36.22 -4.64 -2.00
C GLU A 93 -37.29 -3.55 -1.93
N LEU A 94 -37.71 -3.02 -3.09
CA LEU A 94 -38.76 -2.02 -3.18
C LEU A 94 -40.13 -2.71 -3.22
N LYS A 95 -40.92 -2.52 -2.16
CA LYS A 95 -42.34 -2.94 -2.12
C LYS A 95 -43.22 -1.72 -2.34
N PHE A 96 -43.91 -1.69 -3.47
CA PHE A 96 -44.90 -0.67 -3.78
C PHE A 96 -46.25 -1.12 -3.23
N GLN A 97 -46.87 -0.32 -2.37
CA GLN A 97 -48.26 -0.53 -1.96
C GLN A 97 -49.16 0.33 -2.84
N ASP A 98 -50.28 -0.24 -3.26
CA ASP A 98 -51.26 0.48 -4.05
C ASP A 98 -51.87 1.61 -3.21
N PRO A 99 -52.09 2.81 -3.79
CA PRO A 99 -52.71 3.90 -3.08
C PRO A 99 -54.14 3.54 -2.72
N VAL A 100 -54.48 3.66 -1.43
CA VAL A 100 -55.87 3.56 -0.97
C VAL A 100 -56.59 4.82 -1.42
N ILE A 101 -57.52 4.68 -2.37
CA ILE A 101 -58.34 5.78 -2.87
C ILE A 101 -59.55 5.91 -1.94
N ASP A 102 -59.68 7.07 -1.27
CA ASP A 102 -60.88 7.38 -0.50
C ASP A 102 -62.10 7.55 -1.44
N PRO A 103 -63.25 6.96 -1.10
CA PRO A 103 -64.44 7.06 -1.93
C PRO A 103 -64.91 8.52 -2.02
N ILE A 104 -65.08 9.02 -3.25
CA ILE A 104 -65.63 10.34 -3.51
C ILE A 104 -67.10 10.32 -3.08
N ASN A 105 -67.44 11.09 -2.04
CA ASN A 105 -68.83 11.31 -1.61
C ASN A 105 -69.58 12.08 -2.70
N LEU A 106 -70.20 11.34 -3.63
CA LEU A 106 -71.22 11.86 -4.52
C LEU A 106 -72.54 11.90 -3.73
N GLU A 107 -72.75 12.99 -3.00
CA GLU A 107 -74.06 13.31 -2.42
C GLU A 107 -75.09 13.38 -3.56
N LYS A 108 -76.19 12.64 -3.39
CA LYS A 108 -77.27 12.49 -4.36
C LYS A 108 -78.46 13.34 -3.96
#